data_AF-A0A8C6W2H7-F1
#
_entry.id   AF-A0A8C6W2H7-F1
#
_cell.length_a   1.000
_cell.length_b   1.000
_cell.length_c   1.000
_cell.angle_alpha   90.00
_cell.angle_beta   90.00
_cell.angle_gamma   90.00
#
_symmetry.space_group_name_H-M   'P 1'
#
loop_
_entity.id
_entity.type
_entity.pdbx_description
1 polymer ?
#
loop_
_entity_poly.entity_id
_entity_poly.type
_entity_poly.pdbx_seq_one_letter_code
_entity_poly.pdbx_strand_id
1 'polypeptide(L)' 'MAGVLKKTTGLVGLAVCDTPHEEPDVKKLEDMLQGGQVEEVILQAERELSLARKMLVWKPWEPLVEEPPANQWKWPI' A
#
# COMPACT_ATOMS: atom_id res chain seq x y z
N MET A 1 27.02 -3.30 -1.18
CA MET A 1 26.24 -4.50 -0.81
C MET A 1 24.86 -4.07 -0.30
N ALA A 2 24.04 -3.47 -1.18
CA ALA A 2 22.68 -3.07 -0.83
C ALA A 2 21.74 -4.24 -1.12
N GLY A 3 21.54 -5.06 -0.09
CA GLY A 3 20.73 -6.26 -0.15
C GLY A 3 19.26 -5.94 -0.43
N VAL A 4 18.66 -6.79 -1.26
CA VAL A 4 17.24 -7.13 -1.31
C VAL A 4 16.30 -5.92 -1.25
N LEU A 5 16.01 -5.36 -2.43
CA LEU A 5 14.84 -4.52 -2.66
C LEU A 5 13.60 -5.33 -2.22
N LYS A 6 12.98 -4.95 -1.09
CA LYS A 6 11.84 -5.66 -0.51
C LYS A 6 10.77 -5.87 -1.57
N LYS A 7 10.43 -7.13 -1.88
CA LYS A 7 9.31 -7.55 -2.75
C LYS A 7 7.92 -7.29 -2.16
N THR A 8 7.79 -6.41 -1.18
CA THR A 8 6.54 -6.26 -0.45
C THR A 8 5.99 -4.87 -0.67
N THR A 9 4.87 -4.77 -1.40
CA THR A 9 3.76 -3.86 -1.05
C THR A 9 3.19 -4.21 0.33
N GLY A 10 4.06 -4.54 1.30
CA GLY A 10 3.75 -5.05 2.62
C GLY A 10 3.29 -3.96 3.57
N LEU A 11 2.44 -3.07 3.08
CA LEU A 11 1.75 -2.02 3.82
C LEU A 11 0.27 -2.15 3.40
N VAL A 12 -0.47 -3.07 4.04
CA VAL A 12 -1.13 -2.89 5.34
C VAL A 12 -2.43 -2.12 5.14
N GLY A 13 -3.56 -2.83 5.19
CA GLY A 13 -4.89 -2.24 5.22
C GLY A 13 -6.02 -3.20 4.89
N LEU A 14 -5.89 -3.99 3.83
CA LEU A 14 -6.96 -4.92 3.44
C LEU A 14 -6.41 -6.35 3.45
N ALA A 15 -6.70 -7.08 4.53
CA ALA A 15 -7.05 -8.48 4.35
C ALA A 15 -8.36 -8.46 3.55
N VAL A 16 -8.27 -8.22 2.23
CA VAL A 16 -9.42 -8.48 1.37
C VAL A 16 -9.72 -9.96 1.61
N CYS A 17 -10.93 -10.26 2.04
CA CYS A 17 -11.46 -11.61 1.88
C CYS A 17 -11.06 -12.10 0.49
N ASP A 18 -10.51 -13.32 0.35
CA ASP A 18 -10.10 -13.85 -0.97
C ASP A 18 -11.29 -13.81 -1.97
N THR A 19 -12.53 -13.76 -1.44
CA THR A 19 -13.80 -13.78 -2.16
C THR A 19 -14.86 -12.89 -1.47
N PRO A 20 -14.79 -11.54 -1.58
CA PRO A 20 -15.77 -10.65 -0.95
C PRO A 20 -17.19 -10.80 -1.54
N HIS A 21 -17.33 -11.51 -2.66
CA HIS A 21 -18.59 -11.82 -3.32
C HIS A 21 -19.29 -13.07 -2.76
N GLU A 22 -18.61 -13.87 -1.92
CA GLU A 22 -19.17 -15.09 -1.34
C GLU A 22 -20.02 -14.81 -0.09
N GLU A 23 -19.77 -13.69 0.60
CA GLU A 23 -20.55 -13.29 1.78
C GLU A 23 -21.63 -12.26 1.40
N PRO A 24 -22.92 -12.64 1.41
CA PRO A 24 -24.01 -11.73 1.07
C PRO A 24 -24.36 -10.74 2.19
N ASP A 25 -23.84 -10.95 3.40
CA ASP A 25 -24.10 -10.10 4.56
C ASP A 25 -22.98 -9.06 4.74
N VAL A 26 -23.36 -7.79 4.63
CA VAL A 26 -22.44 -6.64 4.73
C VAL A 26 -21.71 -6.61 6.08
N LYS A 27 -22.39 -6.95 7.18
CA LYS A 27 -21.77 -6.88 8.52
C LYS A 27 -20.67 -7.91 8.71
N LYS A 28 -20.90 -9.14 8.24
CA LYS A 28 -19.90 -10.21 8.30
C LYS A 28 -18.71 -9.89 7.40
N LEU A 29 -18.98 -9.30 6.24
CA LEU A 29 -17.95 -8.87 5.31
C LEU A 29 -17.05 -7.79 5.94
N GLU A 30 -17.63 -6.80 6.62
CA GLU A 30 -16.89 -5.76 7.35
C GLU A 30 -16.01 -6.36 8.48
N ASP A 31 -16.56 -7.29 9.27
CA ASP A 31 -15.84 -8.00 10.32
C ASP A 31 -14.66 -8.81 9.76
N MET A 32 -14.81 -9.41 8.57
CA MET A 32 -13.76 -10.18 7.90
C MET A 32 -12.67 -9.30 7.31
N LEU A 33 -13.04 -8.17 6.68
CA LEU A 33 -12.10 -7.26 6.03
C LEU A 33 -11.26 -6.44 7.02
N GLN A 34 -11.74 -6.26 8.25
CA GLN A 34 -11.10 -5.43 9.29
C GLN A 34 -10.74 -4.02 8.79
N GLY A 35 -11.53 -3.50 7.85
CA GLY A 35 -11.25 -2.28 7.07
C GLY A 35 -12.15 -1.09 7.39
N GLY A 36 -12.94 -1.16 8.47
CA GLY A 36 -13.99 -0.18 8.76
C GLY A 36 -15.28 -0.49 8.00
N GLN A 37 -16.01 0.57 7.61
CA GLN A 37 -17.24 0.44 6.83
C GLN A 37 -16.95 0.11 5.35
N VAL A 38 -17.88 -0.56 4.68
CA VAL A 38 -17.70 -0.96 3.27
C VAL A 38 -17.49 0.23 2.33
N GLU A 39 -18.07 1.39 2.63
CA GLU A 39 -17.88 2.63 1.86
C GLU A 39 -16.43 3.13 1.91
N GLU A 40 -15.78 3.03 3.07
CA GLU A 40 -14.38 3.40 3.25
C GLU A 40 -13.47 2.44 2.46
N VAL A 41 -13.81 1.16 2.46
CA VAL A 41 -13.10 0.11 1.70
C VAL A 41 -13.18 0.39 0.19
N ILE A 42 -14.35 0.76 -0.34
CA ILE A 42 -14.51 1.11 -1.75
C ILE A 42 -13.67 2.34 -2.10
N LEU A 43 -13.73 3.38 -1.28
CA LEU A 43 -12.95 4.60 -1.50
C LEU A 43 -11.44 4.32 -1.44
N GLN A 44 -11.00 3.44 -0.55
CA GLN A 44 -9.61 3.01 -0.45
C GLN A 44 -9.19 2.22 -1.70
N ALA A 45 -10.03 1.30 -2.20
CA ALA A 45 -9.77 0.54 -3.42
C ALA A 45 -9.60 1.46 -4.65
N GLU A 46 -10.41 2.51 -4.77
CA GLU A 46 -10.27 3.51 -5.83
C GLU A 46 -8.96 4.30 -5.72
N ARG A 47 -8.57 4.68 -4.50
CA ARG A 47 -7.30 5.37 -4.24
C ARG A 47 -6.11 4.50 -4.57
N GLU A 48 -6.15 3.21 -4.20
CA GLU A 48 -5.11 2.24 -4.51
C GLU A 48 -4.99 1.98 -6.01
N LEU A 49 -6.11 1.87 -6.73
CA LEU A 49 -6.10 1.73 -8.18
C LEU A 49 -5.50 2.97 -8.86
N SER A 50 -5.84 4.17 -8.39
CA SER A 50 -5.23 5.42 -8.86
C SER A 50 -3.74 5.48 -8.55
N LEU A 51 -3.32 5.02 -7.37
CA LEU A 51 -1.92 4.93 -6.97
C LEU A 51 -1.15 3.96 -7.85
N ALA A 52 -1.66 2.74 -8.08
CA ALA A 52 -1.03 1.73 -8.91
C ALA A 52 -0.77 2.24 -10.34
N ARG A 53 -1.74 2.98 -10.92
CA ARG A 53 -1.55 3.65 -12.22
C ARG A 53 -0.44 4.69 -12.20
N LYS A 54 -0.31 5.47 -11.12
CA LYS A 54 0.77 6.45 -10.95
C LYS A 54 2.12 5.79 -10.72
N MET A 55 2.17 4.68 -9.98
CA MET A 55 3.38 3.91 -9.73
C MET A 55 4.02 3.40 -11.03
N LEU A 56 3.22 3.03 -12.04
CA LEU A 56 3.73 2.66 -13.37
C LEU A 56 4.48 3.80 -14.07
N VAL A 57 4.04 5.04 -13.87
CA VAL A 57 4.70 6.23 -14.43
C VAL A 57 5.94 6.60 -13.63
N TRP A 58 5.85 6.56 -12.30
CA TRP A 58 6.91 6.99 -11.40
C TRP A 58 8.06 6.00 -11.27
N LYS A 59 7.82 4.70 -11.50
CA LYS A 59 8.80 3.60 -11.38
C LYS A 59 9.70 3.71 -10.14
N PRO A 60 9.14 3.88 -8.93
CA PRO A 60 9.92 4.11 -7.72
C PRO A 60 10.78 2.91 -7.28
N TRP A 61 10.64 1.77 -7.93
CA TRP A 61 11.48 0.58 -7.73
C TRP A 61 12.85 0.69 -8.44
N GLU A 62 13.05 1.71 -9.26
CA GLU A 62 14.37 2.01 -9.84
C GLU A 62 15.32 2.51 -8.74
N PRO A 63 16.65 2.33 -8.91
CA PRO A 63 17.63 2.84 -7.96
C PRO A 63 17.48 4.35 -7.72
N LEU A 64 17.95 4.80 -6.55
CA LEU A 64 18.00 6.21 -6.21
C LEU A 64 18.69 7.00 -7.33
N VAL A 65 18.02 8.06 -7.79
CA VAL A 65 18.54 8.95 -8.84
C VAL A 65 19.82 9.64 -8.36
N GLU A 66 19.85 10.05 -7.08
CA GLU A 66 21.01 10.70 -6.45
C GLU A 66 21.19 10.24 -5.00
N GLU A 67 22.45 10.05 -4.57
CA GLU A 67 22.78 9.79 -3.18
C GLU A 67 22.66 11.09 -2.35
N PRO A 68 22.17 11.01 -1.09
CA PRO A 68 22.06 12.19 -0.26
C PRO A 68 23.45 12.75 0.12
N PRO A 69 23.63 14.07 0.19
CA PRO A 69 24.80 14.72 0.79
C PRO A 69 25.10 14.21 2.20
N ALA A 70 26.38 14.11 2.54
CA ALA A 70 26.90 13.43 3.73
C ALA A 70 26.35 13.93 5.09
N ASN A 71 25.75 15.11 5.15
CA ASN A 71 25.18 15.72 6.36
C ASN A 71 23.66 15.95 6.31
N GLN A 72 22.98 15.59 5.22
CA GLN A 72 21.55 15.91 5.03
C GLN A 72 20.63 15.25 6.08
N TRP A 73 20.98 14.05 6.58
CA TRP A 73 20.16 13.28 7.51
C TRP A 73 20.79 13.13 8.91
N LYS A 74 21.78 13.95 9.27
CA LYS A 74 22.41 13.89 10.62
C LYS A 74 21.59 14.69 11.63
N TRP A 75 21.09 14.03 12.67
CA TRP A 75 20.38 14.66 13.80
C TRP A 75 20.65 13.93 15.13
N PRO A 76 20.91 14.63 16.27
CA PRO A 76 21.22 16.05 16.43
C PRO A 76 22.63 16.39 15.89
N ILE A 77 22.94 17.69 15.77
CA ILE A 77 24.25 18.17 15.29
C ILE A 77 25.37 17.82 16.28
#